data_AF-A0AAU9KSU7-F1
#
_entry.id   AF-A0AAU9KSU7-F1
#
_cell.length_a   1.000
_cell.length_b   1.000
_cell.length_c   1.000
_cell.angle_alpha   90.00
_cell.angle_beta   90.00
_cell.angle_gamma   90.00
#
_symmetry.space_group_name_H-M   'P 1'
#
loop_
_entity.id
_entity.type
_entity.pdbx_description
1 polymer ?
#
loop_
_entity_poly.entity_id
_entity_poly.type
_entity_poly.pdbx_seq_one_letter_code
_entity_poly.pdbx_strand_id
1 'polypeptide(L)'
;MTTELEAKIQQALPSALKMALYAAKKQQLELRKHTIEGIESLCNNAKFVKELEEQELAQQLEGTAKEFAVLETQLARYRAHLEKLEPLVDTGQLDQKKIDKLRKDSLVTPRINAMKHDFYKKFCDSAGMELAMDGDEDMHIQESESMRSTICPVTQGEMEDPMKNPSCGHTYSKKGIQAHLRRNKKCPVAGCPEKLSLKSLERDVEMEVILARRHPASEQQRLQDVALADQVDKDDEEEYLVE
;
A
#
# COMPACT_ATOMS: atom_id res chain seq x y z
N MET A 1 -28.82 35.42 8.90
CA MET A 1 -28.77 34.10 8.23
C MET A 1 -27.36 33.77 7.73
N THR A 2 -26.65 34.69 7.07
CA THR A 2 -25.28 34.45 6.57
C THR A 2 -24.24 34.21 7.68
N THR A 3 -24.28 34.99 8.75
CA THR A 3 -23.35 34.88 9.89
C THR A 3 -23.49 33.58 10.70
N GLU A 4 -24.73 33.08 10.82
CA GLU A 4 -25.03 31.84 11.54
C GLU A 4 -24.61 30.60 10.71
N LEU A 5 -24.73 30.69 9.38
CA LEU A 5 -24.22 29.68 8.47
C LEU A 5 -22.68 29.64 8.46
N GLU A 6 -22.02 30.81 8.42
CA GLU A 6 -20.56 30.92 8.50
C GLU A 6 -20.01 30.33 9.82
N ALA A 7 -20.65 30.61 10.95
CA ALA A 7 -20.26 30.05 12.24
C ALA A 7 -20.39 28.51 12.26
N LYS A 8 -21.48 27.97 11.71
CA LYS A 8 -21.66 26.50 11.58
C LYS A 8 -20.61 25.88 10.67
N ILE A 9 -20.23 26.54 9.57
CA ILE A 9 -19.17 26.09 8.66
C ILE A 9 -17.83 26.07 9.40
N GLN A 10 -17.46 27.15 10.09
CA GLN A 10 -16.20 27.21 10.84
C GLN A 10 -16.11 26.14 11.93
N GLN A 11 -17.23 25.79 12.56
CA GLN A 11 -17.29 24.73 13.57
C GLN A 11 -17.14 23.32 12.96
N ALA A 12 -17.74 23.05 11.80
CA ALA A 12 -17.75 21.72 11.18
C ALA A 12 -16.51 21.42 10.32
N LEU A 13 -15.89 22.46 9.74
CA LEU A 13 -14.81 22.35 8.77
C LEU A 13 -13.60 21.53 9.27
N PRO A 14 -13.08 21.70 10.50
CA PRO A 14 -11.93 20.93 10.98
C PRO A 14 -12.21 19.42 11.01
N SER A 15 -13.41 19.01 11.42
CA SER A 15 -13.80 17.60 11.46
C SER A 15 -13.91 17.02 10.05
N ALA A 16 -14.51 17.76 9.12
CA ALA A 16 -14.62 17.34 7.73
C ALA A 16 -13.24 17.15 7.06
N LEU A 17 -12.30 18.06 7.33
CA LEU A 17 -10.94 17.97 6.81
C LEU A 17 -10.15 16.78 7.37
N LYS A 18 -10.31 16.48 8.66
CA LYS A 18 -9.72 15.27 9.28
C LYS A 18 -10.26 13.99 8.63
N MET A 19 -11.56 13.94 8.37
CA MET A 19 -12.19 12.81 7.69
C MET A 19 -11.69 12.67 6.24
N ALA A 20 -11.57 13.78 5.51
CA ALA A 20 -11.03 13.77 4.15
C ALA A 20 -9.57 13.30 4.11
N LEU A 21 -8.74 13.77 5.04
CA LEU A 21 -7.34 13.32 5.16
C LEU A 21 -7.25 11.84 5.50
N TYR A 22 -8.08 11.37 6.43
CA TYR A 22 -8.16 9.95 6.79
C TYR A 22 -8.54 9.08 5.58
N ALA A 23 -9.56 9.51 4.82
CA ALA A 23 -9.99 8.82 3.61
C ALA A 23 -8.87 8.78 2.55
N ALA A 24 -8.17 9.91 2.34
CA ALA A 24 -7.04 9.99 1.41
C ALA A 24 -5.88 9.06 1.81
N LYS A 25 -5.51 9.02 3.10
CA LYS A 25 -4.51 8.07 3.61
C LYS A 25 -4.93 6.62 3.39
N LYS A 26 -6.21 6.30 3.63
CA LYS A 26 -6.75 4.96 3.36
C LYS A 26 -6.67 4.60 1.88
N GLN A 27 -7.10 5.50 0.99
CA GLN A 27 -7.02 5.29 -0.46
C GLN A 27 -5.58 5.10 -0.94
N GLN A 28 -4.64 5.89 -0.43
CA GLN A 28 -3.23 5.75 -0.75
C GLN A 28 -2.70 4.35 -0.38
N LEU A 29 -3.10 3.79 0.76
CA LEU A 29 -2.72 2.43 1.17
C LEU A 29 -3.36 1.34 0.28
N GLU A 30 -4.62 1.50 -0.15
CA GLU A 30 -5.23 0.55 -1.10
C GLU A 30 -4.55 0.60 -2.47
N LEU A 31 -4.27 1.80 -3.01
CA LEU A 31 -3.53 1.92 -4.28
C LEU A 31 -2.15 1.28 -4.18
N ARG A 32 -1.46 1.49 -3.06
CA ARG A 32 -0.18 0.85 -2.80
C ARG A 32 -0.29 -0.68 -2.74
N LYS A 33 -1.38 -1.21 -2.16
CA LYS A 33 -1.64 -2.66 -2.14
C LYS A 33 -1.72 -3.24 -3.54
N HIS A 34 -2.57 -2.66 -4.38
CA HIS A 34 -2.75 -3.10 -5.75
C HIS A 34 -1.49 -2.92 -6.60
N THR A 35 -0.70 -1.88 -6.31
CA THR A 35 0.61 -1.69 -6.96
C THR A 35 1.57 -2.82 -6.62
N ILE A 36 1.62 -3.25 -5.34
CA ILE A 36 2.44 -4.39 -4.90
C ILE A 36 1.92 -5.70 -5.51
N GLU A 37 0.62 -5.97 -5.44
CA GLU A 37 0.02 -7.17 -6.07
C GLU A 37 0.30 -7.21 -7.59
N GLY A 38 0.22 -6.05 -8.25
CA GLY A 38 0.48 -5.90 -9.69
C GLY A 38 1.93 -6.19 -10.07
N ILE A 39 2.92 -5.61 -9.37
CA ILE A 39 4.34 -5.88 -9.66
C ILE A 39 4.68 -7.35 -9.43
N GLU A 40 4.05 -7.99 -8.46
CA GLU A 40 4.35 -9.39 -8.21
C GLU A 40 3.71 -10.33 -9.24
N SER A 41 2.49 -10.02 -9.67
CA SER A 41 1.87 -10.68 -10.82
C SER A 41 2.78 -10.54 -12.05
N LEU A 42 3.32 -9.34 -12.27
CA LEU A 42 4.28 -9.08 -13.34
C LEU A 42 5.54 -9.95 -13.22
N CYS A 43 6.10 -10.08 -12.01
CA CYS A 43 7.25 -10.94 -11.74
C CYS A 43 6.95 -12.42 -11.99
N ASN A 44 5.76 -12.90 -11.63
CA ASN A 44 5.34 -14.28 -11.90
C ASN A 44 5.19 -14.52 -13.40
N ASN A 45 4.55 -13.59 -14.13
CA ASN A 45 4.45 -13.64 -15.59
C ASN A 45 5.83 -13.60 -16.26
N ALA A 46 6.76 -12.79 -15.75
CA ALA A 46 8.13 -12.72 -16.29
C ALA A 46 8.85 -14.07 -16.25
N LYS A 47 8.63 -14.88 -15.20
CA LYS A 47 9.20 -16.24 -15.10
C LYS A 47 8.65 -17.15 -16.21
N PHE A 48 7.34 -17.14 -16.46
CA PHE A 48 6.73 -17.93 -17.53
C PHE A 48 7.18 -17.47 -18.92
N VAL A 49 7.20 -16.16 -19.17
CA VAL A 49 7.63 -15.59 -20.45
C VAL A 49 9.10 -15.92 -20.74
N LYS A 50 9.94 -15.92 -19.72
CA LYS A 50 11.35 -16.37 -19.83
C LYS A 50 11.44 -17.83 -20.26
N GLU A 51 10.63 -18.72 -19.68
CA GLU A 51 10.61 -20.14 -20.03
C GLU A 51 10.12 -20.40 -21.47
N LEU A 52 9.22 -19.55 -21.96
CA LEU A 52 8.67 -19.63 -23.32
C LEU A 52 9.53 -18.91 -24.38
N GLU A 53 10.58 -18.20 -23.97
CA GLU A 53 11.47 -17.42 -24.84
C GLU A 53 10.75 -16.34 -25.69
N GLU A 54 9.60 -15.85 -25.22
CA GLU A 54 8.74 -14.88 -25.92
C GLU A 54 9.26 -13.43 -25.76
N GLN A 55 10.14 -13.01 -26.68
CA GLN A 55 10.85 -11.72 -26.59
C GLN A 55 9.94 -10.49 -26.63
N GLU A 56 8.91 -10.48 -27.47
CA GLU A 56 8.01 -9.32 -27.59
C GLU A 56 7.22 -9.10 -26.29
N LEU A 57 6.71 -10.19 -25.72
CA LEU A 57 5.99 -10.14 -24.46
C LEU A 57 6.93 -9.75 -23.31
N ALA A 58 8.18 -10.22 -23.30
CA ALA A 58 9.18 -9.81 -22.31
C ALA A 58 9.43 -8.30 -22.33
N GLN A 59 9.50 -7.68 -23.52
CA GLN A 59 9.65 -6.23 -23.66
C GLN A 59 8.43 -5.46 -23.17
N GLN A 60 7.22 -5.97 -23.43
CA GLN A 60 5.99 -5.37 -22.91
C GLN A 60 5.96 -5.41 -21.38
N LEU A 61 6.28 -6.56 -20.78
CA LEU A 61 6.35 -6.69 -19.32
C LEU A 61 7.42 -5.77 -18.73
N GLU A 62 8.57 -5.60 -19.38
CA GLU A 62 9.61 -4.67 -18.95
C GLU A 62 9.12 -3.21 -18.97
N GLY A 63 8.39 -2.81 -20.02
CA GLY A 63 7.74 -1.50 -20.11
C GLY A 63 6.78 -1.27 -18.94
N THR A 64 5.90 -2.24 -18.68
CA THR A 64 4.96 -2.20 -17.55
C THR A 64 5.70 -2.17 -16.20
N ALA A 65 6.83 -2.88 -16.05
CA ALA A 65 7.63 -2.84 -14.82
C ALA A 65 8.17 -1.43 -14.53
N LYS A 66 8.60 -0.71 -15.58
CA LYS A 66 9.04 0.69 -15.46
C LYS A 66 7.89 1.61 -15.07
N GLU A 67 6.69 1.38 -15.59
CA GLU A 67 5.48 2.12 -15.20
C GLU A 67 5.11 1.88 -13.73
N PHE A 68 5.20 0.64 -13.24
CA PHE A 68 4.99 0.34 -11.82
C PHE A 68 6.04 1.01 -10.92
N ALA A 69 7.31 1.10 -11.36
CA ALA A 69 8.33 1.84 -10.62
C ALA A 69 8.00 3.35 -10.52
N VAL A 70 7.49 3.94 -11.60
CA VAL A 70 7.01 5.34 -11.61
C VAL A 70 5.82 5.50 -10.67
N LEU A 71 4.85 4.58 -10.73
CA LEU A 71 3.64 4.59 -9.92
C LEU A 71 3.96 4.50 -8.42
N GLU A 72 4.82 3.55 -7.99
CA GLU A 72 5.18 3.45 -6.57
C GLU A 72 5.93 4.69 -6.08
N THR A 73 6.81 5.27 -6.90
CA THR A 73 7.45 6.54 -6.57
C THR A 73 6.41 7.65 -6.40
N GLN A 74 5.38 7.69 -7.26
CA GLN A 74 4.30 8.67 -7.16
C GLN A 74 3.47 8.47 -5.89
N LEU A 75 3.15 7.23 -5.52
CA LEU A 75 2.43 6.89 -4.29
C LEU A 75 3.24 7.23 -3.04
N ALA A 76 4.55 7.01 -3.05
CA ALA A 76 5.45 7.40 -1.96
C ALA A 76 5.49 8.93 -1.77
N ARG A 77 5.56 9.69 -2.87
CA ARG A 77 5.43 11.16 -2.82
C ARG A 77 4.09 11.60 -2.27
N TYR A 78 3.01 10.99 -2.75
CA TYR A 78 1.65 11.31 -2.29
C TYR A 78 1.50 11.05 -0.79
N ARG A 79 2.00 9.92 -0.29
CA ARG A 79 2.09 9.63 1.15
C ARG A 79 2.81 10.73 1.91
N ALA A 80 4.01 11.11 1.48
CA ALA A 80 4.80 12.17 2.13
C ALA A 80 4.06 13.54 2.14
N HIS A 81 3.24 13.81 1.12
CA HIS A 81 2.38 14.99 1.10
C HIS A 81 1.22 14.90 2.11
N LEU A 82 0.58 13.73 2.24
CA LEU A 82 -0.47 13.50 3.24
C LEU A 82 0.06 13.62 4.68
N GLU A 83 1.27 13.12 4.94
CA GLU A 83 1.96 13.26 6.23
C GLU A 83 2.26 14.73 6.55
N LYS A 84 2.65 15.54 5.56
CA LYS A 84 2.84 16.98 5.72
C LYS A 84 1.54 17.75 5.95
N LEU A 85 0.42 17.26 5.41
CA LEU A 85 -0.90 17.88 5.59
C LEU A 85 -1.49 17.62 6.97
N GLU A 86 -1.21 16.47 7.57
CA GLU A 86 -1.75 16.09 8.88
C GLU A 86 -1.61 17.15 9.97
N PRO A 87 -0.41 17.70 10.27
CA PRO A 87 -0.29 18.74 11.28
C PRO A 87 -1.02 20.03 10.90
N LEU A 88 -1.14 20.35 9.61
CA LEU A 88 -1.87 21.55 9.15
C LEU A 88 -3.38 21.39 9.35
N VAL A 89 -3.91 20.20 9.08
CA VAL A 89 -5.31 19.85 9.34
C VAL A 89 -5.58 19.81 10.85
N ASP A 90 -4.67 19.28 11.64
CA ASP A 90 -4.83 19.21 13.11
C ASP A 90 -4.76 20.57 13.78
N THR A 91 -3.91 21.48 13.30
CA THR A 91 -3.77 22.85 13.81
C THR A 91 -4.75 23.84 13.18
N GLY A 92 -5.49 23.43 12.14
CA GLY A 92 -6.40 24.31 11.39
C GLY A 92 -5.69 25.35 10.52
N GLN A 93 -4.37 25.24 10.31
CA GLN A 93 -3.56 26.19 9.55
C GLN A 93 -3.50 25.85 8.05
N LEU A 94 -4.66 25.70 7.43
CA LEU A 94 -4.78 25.36 6.01
C LEU A 94 -4.87 26.62 5.15
N ASP A 95 -3.82 26.85 4.37
CA ASP A 95 -3.78 27.90 3.34
C ASP A 95 -4.14 27.29 1.99
N GLN A 96 -5.16 27.84 1.33
CA GLN A 96 -5.61 27.39 0.00
C GLN A 96 -4.44 27.32 -0.99
N LYS A 97 -3.50 28.27 -0.95
CA LYS A 97 -2.32 28.26 -1.84
C LYS A 97 -1.41 27.07 -1.57
N LYS A 98 -1.27 26.65 -0.32
CA LYS A 98 -0.48 25.46 0.05
C LYS A 98 -1.18 24.19 -0.42
N ILE A 99 -2.51 24.12 -0.33
CA ILE A 99 -3.31 22.99 -0.81
C ILE A 99 -3.17 22.86 -2.33
N ASP A 100 -3.36 23.95 -3.07
CA ASP A 100 -3.28 23.95 -4.53
C ASP A 100 -1.89 23.56 -5.01
N LYS A 101 -0.85 24.09 -4.35
CA LYS A 101 0.54 23.70 -4.62
C LYS A 101 0.77 22.21 -4.37
N LEU A 102 0.34 21.69 -3.22
CA LEU A 102 0.51 20.28 -2.88
C LEU A 102 -0.23 19.36 -3.84
N ARG A 103 -1.45 19.73 -4.25
CA ARG A 103 -2.22 19.01 -5.27
C ARG A 103 -1.47 19.00 -6.59
N LYS A 104 -0.96 20.14 -7.03
CA LYS A 104 -0.18 20.24 -8.28
C LYS A 104 1.07 19.37 -8.20
N ASP A 105 1.84 19.45 -7.11
CA ASP A 105 3.07 18.69 -6.91
C ASP A 105 2.79 17.16 -6.87
N SER A 106 1.66 16.74 -6.29
CA SER A 106 1.25 15.33 -6.22
C SER A 106 0.83 14.74 -7.57
N LEU A 107 0.35 15.57 -8.50
CA LEU A 107 -0.06 15.16 -9.85
C LEU A 107 1.12 15.09 -10.84
N VAL A 108 2.31 15.57 -10.46
CA VAL A 108 3.49 15.50 -11.33
C VAL A 108 4.04 14.07 -11.36
N THR A 109 4.04 13.47 -12.55
CA THR A 109 4.68 12.18 -12.77
C THR A 109 6.17 12.27 -12.44
N PRO A 110 6.70 11.41 -11.54
CA PRO A 110 8.10 11.45 -11.17
C PRO A 110 8.99 11.00 -12.33
N ARG A 111 10.05 11.75 -12.61
CA ARG A 111 11.16 11.25 -13.43
C ARG A 111 12.09 10.44 -12.53
N ILE A 112 12.26 9.16 -12.85
CA ILE A 112 13.09 8.23 -12.07
C ILE A 112 14.03 7.45 -12.99
N ASN A 113 15.09 6.91 -12.40
CA ASN A 113 15.87 5.85 -13.03
C ASN A 113 15.29 4.50 -12.58
N ALA A 114 14.55 3.83 -13.47
CA ALA A 114 13.93 2.54 -13.17
C ALA A 114 14.95 1.48 -12.75
N MET A 115 16.16 1.47 -13.33
CA MET A 115 17.23 0.50 -13.02
C MET A 115 17.63 0.50 -11.54
N LYS A 116 17.43 1.64 -10.86
CA LYS A 116 17.74 1.78 -9.42
C LYS A 116 16.55 1.45 -8.52
N HIS A 117 15.35 1.29 -9.06
CA HIS A 117 14.13 1.11 -8.29
C HIS A 117 13.90 -0.37 -7.93
N ASP A 118 13.55 -0.64 -6.67
CA ASP A 118 13.44 -2.01 -6.14
C ASP A 118 12.43 -2.87 -6.90
N PHE A 119 11.29 -2.30 -7.31
CA PHE A 119 10.28 -3.04 -8.10
C PHE A 119 10.83 -3.49 -9.46
N TYR A 120 11.61 -2.64 -10.11
CA TYR A 120 12.19 -2.97 -11.40
C TYR A 120 13.32 -4.00 -11.24
N LYS A 121 14.14 -3.87 -10.19
CA LYS A 121 15.15 -4.89 -9.83
C LYS A 121 14.51 -6.26 -9.62
N LYS A 122 13.45 -6.34 -8.80
CA LYS A 122 12.69 -7.58 -8.56
C LYS A 122 12.13 -8.19 -9.85
N PHE A 123 11.65 -7.34 -10.77
CA PHE A 123 11.22 -7.79 -12.08
C PHE A 123 12.38 -8.37 -12.89
N CYS A 124 13.51 -7.67 -12.98
CA CYS A 124 14.69 -8.14 -13.71
C CYS A 124 15.22 -9.47 -13.17
N ASP A 125 15.27 -9.63 -11.84
CA ASP A 125 15.65 -10.90 -11.20
C ASP A 125 14.71 -12.04 -11.64
N SER A 126 13.40 -11.77 -11.68
CA SER A 126 12.39 -12.75 -12.09
C SER A 126 12.45 -13.06 -13.59
N ALA A 127 12.74 -12.05 -14.41
CA ALA A 127 12.91 -12.17 -15.86
C ALA A 127 14.27 -12.78 -16.26
N GLY A 128 15.23 -12.89 -15.32
CA GLY A 128 16.60 -13.32 -15.61
C GLY A 128 17.40 -12.30 -16.40
N MET A 129 17.09 -11.01 -16.25
CA MET A 129 17.81 -9.91 -16.88
C MET A 129 18.94 -9.43 -15.97
N GLU A 130 20.18 -9.40 -16.48
CA GLU A 130 21.30 -8.81 -15.74
C GLU A 130 21.25 -7.27 -15.84
N LEU A 131 21.14 -6.61 -14.68
CA LEU A 131 21.29 -5.17 -14.57
C LEU A 131 22.78 -4.82 -14.53
N ALA A 132 23.26 -4.02 -15.48
CA ALA A 132 24.58 -3.41 -15.37
C ALA A 132 24.55 -2.40 -14.21
N MET A 133 25.01 -2.81 -13.03
CA MET A 133 25.15 -1.95 -11.86
C MET A 133 26.45 -1.15 -12.01
N ASP A 134 26.34 0.18 -12.12
CA ASP A 134 27.48 1.07 -11.88
C ASP A 134 27.90 0.88 -10.42
N GLY A 135 29.16 0.47 -10.21
CA GLY A 135 29.69 0.12 -8.90
C GLY A 135 29.64 1.29 -7.93
N ASP A 136 28.88 1.13 -6.84
CA ASP A 136 29.16 1.68 -5.49
C ASP A 136 27.98 1.50 -4.49
N GLU A 137 27.15 0.45 -4.60
CA GLU A 137 26.10 0.19 -3.59
C GLU A 137 26.02 -1.30 -3.22
N ASP A 138 27.12 -1.84 -2.68
CA ASP A 138 27.14 -3.11 -1.96
C ASP A 138 26.49 -2.95 -0.57
N MET A 139 25.16 -2.94 -0.55
CA MET A 139 24.38 -3.54 0.54
C MET A 139 23.12 -4.15 -0.07
N HIS A 140 23.31 -5.30 -0.71
CA HIS A 140 22.23 -6.20 -1.03
C HIS A 140 21.57 -6.68 0.26
N ILE A 141 20.61 -5.93 0.79
CA ILE A 141 19.51 -6.57 1.52
C ILE A 141 18.68 -7.21 0.41
N GLN A 142 19.08 -8.42 0.05
CA GLN A 142 18.20 -9.36 -0.58
C GLN A 142 17.06 -9.55 0.43
N GLU A 143 16.04 -8.69 0.40
CA GLU A 143 14.76 -8.95 1.05
C GLU A 143 14.11 -10.06 0.26
N SER A 144 14.69 -11.26 0.37
CA SER A 144 13.98 -12.48 0.09
C SER A 144 12.69 -12.38 0.90
N GLU A 145 11.55 -12.53 0.25
CA GLU A 145 10.25 -12.69 0.91
C GLU A 145 10.28 -13.82 1.97
N SER A 146 11.34 -14.66 1.95
CA SER A 146 11.67 -15.68 2.95
C SER A 146 12.20 -15.16 4.30
N MET A 147 12.68 -13.91 4.43
CA MET A 147 13.21 -13.40 5.71
C MET A 147 12.16 -12.72 6.60
N ARG A 148 11.02 -12.27 6.04
CA ARG A 148 9.95 -11.66 6.84
C ARG A 148 9.02 -12.76 7.36
N SER A 149 9.07 -12.97 8.67
CA SER A 149 8.16 -13.89 9.37
C SER A 149 6.71 -13.43 9.22
N THR A 150 5.83 -14.33 8.77
CA THR A 150 4.37 -14.12 8.83
C THR A 150 3.78 -14.46 10.19
N ILE A 151 4.62 -14.91 11.13
CA ILE A 151 4.24 -15.19 12.51
C ILE A 151 4.36 -13.92 13.33
N CYS A 152 3.27 -13.55 13.99
CA CYS A 152 3.20 -12.40 14.87
C CYS A 152 4.03 -12.62 16.14
N PRO A 153 4.93 -11.70 16.51
CA PRO A 153 5.77 -11.86 17.70
C PRO A 153 4.98 -11.71 19.01
N VAL A 154 3.71 -11.26 18.95
CA VAL A 154 2.84 -11.13 20.13
C VAL A 154 1.94 -12.36 20.30
N THR A 155 1.24 -12.76 19.23
CA THR A 155 0.27 -13.87 19.30
C THR A 155 0.92 -15.23 19.06
N GLN A 156 2.14 -15.26 18.51
CA GLN A 156 2.85 -16.48 18.11
C GLN A 156 2.09 -17.33 17.06
N GLY A 157 1.06 -16.75 16.44
CA GLY A 157 0.32 -17.32 15.33
C GLY A 157 0.49 -16.47 14.08
N GLU A 158 -0.17 -16.87 13.01
CA GLU A 158 -0.22 -16.12 11.76
C GLU A 158 -0.76 -14.70 11.96
N MET A 159 -0.23 -13.75 11.20
CA MET A 159 -0.63 -12.35 11.30
C MET A 159 -2.04 -12.15 10.72
N GLU A 160 -2.95 -11.67 11.56
CA GLU A 160 -4.26 -11.13 11.16
C GLU A 160 -4.22 -9.59 11.23
N ASP A 161 -4.69 -8.90 10.19
CA ASP A 161 -4.68 -7.44 10.07
C ASP A 161 -3.29 -6.86 10.44
N PRO A 162 -2.25 -7.09 9.64
CA PRO A 162 -0.88 -6.75 10.02
C PRO A 162 -0.72 -5.23 10.20
N MET A 163 -0.15 -4.84 11.33
CA MET A 163 0.14 -3.46 11.72
C MET A 163 1.65 -3.30 11.92
N LYS A 164 2.25 -2.29 11.28
CA LYS A 164 3.68 -1.97 11.36
C LYS A 164 3.92 -0.73 12.21
N ASN A 165 5.03 -0.72 12.94
CA ASN A 165 5.56 0.50 13.52
C ASN A 165 6.59 1.14 12.59
N PRO A 166 6.35 2.33 12.02
CA PRO A 166 7.29 2.98 11.10
C PRO A 166 8.68 3.23 11.70
N SER A 167 8.78 3.45 13.02
CA SER A 167 10.06 3.76 13.67
C SER A 167 11.02 2.58 13.80
N CYS A 168 10.51 1.34 13.89
CA CYS A 168 11.37 0.14 13.97
C CYS A 168 11.13 -0.89 12.85
N GLY A 169 10.13 -0.69 11.99
CA GLY A 169 9.81 -1.60 10.89
C GLY A 169 9.11 -2.91 11.29
N HIS A 170 8.96 -3.20 12.58
CA HIS A 170 8.33 -4.45 13.04
C HIS A 170 6.80 -4.47 12.84
N THR A 171 6.29 -5.65 12.49
CA THR A 171 4.89 -5.91 12.15
C THR A 171 4.25 -6.92 13.10
N TYR A 172 2.96 -6.73 13.38
CA TYR A 172 2.19 -7.47 14.39
C TYR A 172 0.74 -7.66 13.95
N SER A 173 0.05 -8.70 14.43
CA SER A 173 -1.42 -8.76 14.30
C SER A 173 -2.08 -7.62 15.09
N LYS A 174 -3.05 -6.94 14.49
CA LYS A 174 -3.75 -5.78 15.10
C LYS A 174 -4.29 -6.07 16.50
N LYS A 175 -5.02 -7.18 16.67
CA LYS A 175 -5.58 -7.58 17.98
C LYS A 175 -4.47 -7.85 19.00
N GLY A 176 -3.39 -8.51 18.58
CA GLY A 176 -2.24 -8.84 19.42
C GLY A 176 -1.56 -7.59 19.94
N ILE A 177 -1.19 -6.67 19.05
CA ILE A 177 -0.48 -5.45 19.45
C ILE A 177 -1.36 -4.51 20.28
N GLN A 178 -2.67 -4.45 20.00
CA GLN A 178 -3.62 -3.72 20.83
C GLN A 178 -3.69 -4.24 22.26
N ALA A 179 -3.69 -5.56 22.45
CA ALA A 179 -3.67 -6.17 23.78
C ALA A 179 -2.34 -5.93 24.50
N HIS A 180 -1.21 -6.04 23.79
CA HIS A 180 0.13 -5.76 24.33
C HIS A 180 0.25 -4.32 24.84
N LEU A 181 -0.21 -3.35 24.04
CA LEU A 181 -0.12 -1.92 24.34
C LEU A 181 -0.95 -1.49 25.55
N ARG A 182 -1.89 -2.31 26.03
CA ARG A 182 -2.59 -2.07 27.30
C ARG A 182 -1.69 -2.31 28.51
N ARG A 183 -0.67 -3.16 28.38
CA ARG A 183 0.23 -3.57 29.48
C ARG A 183 1.62 -2.97 29.36
N ASN A 184 2.18 -2.94 28.15
CA ASN A 184 3.55 -2.49 27.91
C ASN A 184 3.59 -1.63 26.63
N LYS A 185 4.27 -0.48 26.71
CA LYS A 185 4.46 0.41 25.58
C LYS A 185 5.71 0.09 24.76
N LYS A 186 6.55 -0.86 25.16
CA LYS A 186 7.74 -1.24 24.38
C LYS A 186 7.37 -2.13 23.20
N CYS A 187 8.19 -2.07 22.16
CA CYS A 187 8.17 -3.04 21.07
C CYS A 187 8.21 -4.49 21.61
N PRO A 188 7.30 -5.39 21.19
CA PRO A 188 7.31 -6.80 21.59
C PRO A 188 8.52 -7.58 21.08
N VAL A 189 9.14 -7.14 19.99
CA VAL A 189 10.34 -7.81 19.45
C VAL A 189 11.51 -7.59 20.41
N ALA A 190 12.13 -8.70 20.81
CA ALA A 190 13.23 -8.70 21.77
C ALA A 190 14.39 -7.81 21.30
N GLY A 191 14.96 -7.04 22.22
CA GLY A 191 16.09 -6.15 21.94
C GLY A 191 15.73 -4.83 21.24
N CYS A 192 14.48 -4.64 20.79
CA CYS A 192 14.08 -3.37 20.18
C CYS A 192 13.84 -2.29 21.27
N PRO A 193 14.52 -1.13 21.20
CA PRO A 193 14.38 -0.07 22.21
C PRO A 193 13.12 0.78 22.01
N GLU A 194 12.45 0.66 20.86
CA GLU A 194 11.38 1.56 20.46
C GLU A 194 10.12 1.44 21.33
N LYS A 195 9.49 2.60 21.55
CA LYS A 195 8.19 2.69 22.20
C LYS A 195 7.10 2.80 21.14
N LEU A 196 6.00 2.11 21.40
CA LEU A 196 4.85 2.01 20.54
C LEU A 196 3.69 2.81 21.13
N SER A 197 2.91 3.42 20.24
CA SER A 197 1.60 3.97 20.54
C SER A 197 0.60 3.44 19.53
N LEU A 198 -0.67 3.28 19.91
CA LEU A 198 -1.68 2.83 18.95
C LEU A 198 -1.85 3.81 17.78
N LYS A 199 -1.58 5.09 18.01
CA LYS A 199 -1.68 6.14 16.99
C LYS A 199 -0.52 6.12 15.99
N SER A 200 0.62 5.56 16.37
CA SER A 200 1.82 5.48 15.52
C SER A 200 1.89 4.18 14.71
N LEU A 201 0.97 3.24 14.93
CA LEU A 201 0.91 2.00 14.15
C LEU A 201 0.14 2.24 12.85
N GLU A 202 0.67 1.69 11.77
CA GLU A 202 0.11 1.80 10.43
C GLU A 202 -0.24 0.42 9.89
N ARG A 203 -1.19 0.34 8.97
CA ARG A 203 -1.50 -0.90 8.23
C ARG A 203 -0.27 -1.32 7.42
N ASP A 204 0.15 -2.58 7.53
CA ASP A 204 1.29 -3.09 6.78
C ASP A 204 0.86 -3.78 5.50
N VAL A 205 0.66 -2.97 4.46
CA VAL A 205 0.16 -3.41 3.17
C VAL A 205 1.05 -4.47 2.52
N GLU A 206 2.38 -4.37 2.67
CA GLU A 206 3.31 -5.38 2.14
C GLU A 206 3.09 -6.75 2.80
N MET A 207 2.95 -6.78 4.13
CA MET A 207 2.68 -8.03 4.84
C MET A 207 1.33 -8.62 4.46
N GLU A 208 0.31 -7.81 4.19
CA GLU A 208 -0.98 -8.32 3.72
C GLU A 208 -0.85 -9.09 2.41
N VAL A 209 -0.12 -8.57 1.44
CA VAL A 209 0.02 -9.26 0.16
C VAL A 209 0.93 -10.48 0.30
N ILE A 210 1.95 -10.45 1.17
CA ILE A 210 2.75 -11.63 1.53
C ILE A 210 1.87 -12.74 2.11
N LEU A 211 0.99 -12.42 3.06
CA LEU A 211 0.07 -13.38 3.70
C LEU A 211 -0.92 -13.96 2.68
N ALA A 212 -1.48 -13.11 1.81
CA ALA A 212 -2.44 -13.55 0.79
C ALA A 212 -1.86 -14.60 -0.16
N ARG A 213 -0.57 -14.51 -0.50
CA ARG A 213 0.12 -15.50 -1.35
C ARG A 213 0.29 -16.86 -0.67
N ARG A 214 0.57 -16.88 0.64
CA ARG A 214 0.80 -18.13 1.39
C ARG A 214 -0.49 -18.93 1.58
N HIS A 215 -1.65 -18.29 1.44
CA HIS A 215 -2.96 -18.92 1.51
C HIS A 215 -3.63 -18.99 0.14
N PRO A 216 -3.47 -20.10 -0.62
CA PRO A 216 -4.24 -20.33 -1.85
C PRO A 216 -5.76 -20.34 -1.63
N ALA A 217 -6.23 -20.54 -0.39
CA ALA A 217 -7.64 -20.42 -0.03
C ALA A 217 -8.22 -19.00 -0.23
N SER A 218 -7.39 -17.95 -0.17
CA SER A 218 -7.82 -16.56 -0.41
C SER A 218 -8.12 -16.25 -1.88
N GLU A 219 -7.56 -17.04 -2.80
CA GLU A 219 -7.84 -16.97 -4.23
C GLU A 219 -9.20 -17.61 -4.56
N GLN A 220 -9.52 -18.76 -3.95
CA GLN A 220 -10.85 -19.37 -4.05
C GLN A 220 -11.95 -18.47 -3.47
N GLN A 221 -11.66 -17.77 -2.38
CA GLN A 221 -12.60 -16.85 -1.75
C GLN A 221 -12.76 -15.55 -2.55
N ARG A 222 -11.68 -15.00 -3.14
CA ARG A 222 -11.77 -13.89 -4.10
C ARG A 222 -12.53 -14.26 -5.37
N LEU A 223 -12.33 -15.46 -5.91
CA LEU A 223 -13.09 -15.96 -7.06
C LEU A 223 -14.58 -16.13 -6.72
N GLN A 224 -14.90 -16.55 -5.49
CA GLN A 224 -16.29 -16.60 -5.00
C GLN A 224 -16.91 -15.21 -4.86
N ASP A 225 -16.20 -14.24 -4.31
CA ASP A 225 -16.71 -12.87 -4.13
C ASP A 225 -16.95 -12.16 -5.48
N VAL A 226 -16.08 -12.39 -6.47
CA VAL A 226 -16.26 -11.88 -7.84
C VAL A 226 -17.41 -12.60 -8.54
N ALA A 227 -17.53 -13.92 -8.39
CA ALA A 227 -18.63 -14.69 -8.97
C ALA A 227 -20.00 -14.36 -8.34
N LEU A 228 -20.02 -13.93 -7.08
CA LEU A 228 -21.24 -13.46 -6.40
C LEU A 228 -21.64 -12.05 -6.88
N ALA A 229 -20.68 -11.17 -7.15
CA ALA A 229 -20.98 -9.84 -7.69
C ALA A 229 -21.58 -9.89 -9.10
N ASP A 230 -21.08 -10.78 -9.96
CA ASP A 230 -21.56 -10.99 -11.34
C ASP A 230 -22.98 -11.61 -11.44
N GLN A 231 -23.48 -12.17 -10.33
CA GLN A 231 -24.83 -12.73 -10.25
C GLN A 231 -25.88 -11.68 -9.88
N VAL A 232 -25.50 -10.61 -9.17
CA VAL A 232 -26.45 -9.56 -8.75
C VAL A 232 -26.86 -8.67 -9.94
N ASP A 233 -26.01 -8.53 -10.97
CA ASP A 233 -26.31 -7.73 -12.16
C ASP A 233 -27.17 -8.44 -13.22
N LYS A 234 -27.49 -9.73 -13.04
CA LYS A 234 -28.28 -10.51 -14.03
C LYS A 234 -29.73 -10.79 -13.64
N ASP A 235 -30.11 -10.54 -12.39
CA ASP A 235 -31.46 -10.83 -11.89
C ASP A 235 -32.45 -9.66 -12.06
N ASP A 236 -32.01 -8.49 -12.56
CA ASP A 236 -32.85 -7.29 -12.72
C ASP A 236 -33.44 -7.07 -14.15
N GLU A 237 -33.22 -7.97 -15.11
CA GLU A 237 -33.68 -7.79 -16.52
C GLU A 237 -34.85 -8.69 -16.99
N GLU A 238 -35.49 -9.51 -16.14
CA GLU A 238 -36.64 -10.33 -16.58
C GLU A 238 -37.90 -10.15 -15.70
N GLU A 239 -38.62 -9.04 -15.86
CA GLU A 239 -40.08 -9.04 -15.68
C GLU A 239 -40.78 -7.87 -16.38
N TYR A 240 -41.16 -8.01 -17.65
CA TYR A 240 -42.36 -7.35 -18.21
C TYR A 240 -42.89 -8.15 -19.43
N LEU A 241 -43.70 -9.18 -19.16
CA LEU A 241 -44.67 -9.71 -20.13
C LEU A 241 -46.03 -9.11 -19.80
N VAL A 242 -46.54 -8.28 -20.72
CA VAL A 242 -47.86 -7.66 -20.64
C VAL A 242 -48.86 -8.58 -21.34
N GLU A 243 -49.86 -9.07 -20.59
CA GLU A 243 -51.12 -9.59 -21.16
C GLU A 243 -52.09 -8.44 -21.46
#